data_AF-A0A1Y2A5Q1-F1
#
_entry.id   AF-A0A1Y2A5Q1-F1
#
_cell.length_a   1.000
_cell.length_b   1.000
_cell.length_c   1.000
_cell.angle_alpha   90.00
_cell.angle_beta   90.00
_cell.angle_gamma   90.00
#
_symmetry.space_group_name_H-M   'P 1'
#
loop_
_entity.id
_entity.type
_entity.pdbx_description
1 polymer ?
#
loop_
_entity_poly.entity_id
_entity_poly.type
_entity_poly.pdbx_seq_one_letter_code
_entity_poly.pdbx_strand_id
1 'polypeptide(L)'
;MHQVEMMRSIYEKAAQVLVWLGGPFEHSDMGMDLVEHLAYRSSDDNLPPRAARAYIELLDRPYWDRMWIMQEVAVASADPLIGCGSRWVSWSCWELACTNMQDLLRYVDFFDAENEDDLADILRPLFDDPILIIKFFMLDVVRRQVQGNMDDIRSSFVSDLFDQFHDKCASDPRDYIYATLGLLQQYWETQKMELKNVISPDYTKSVSQVYCEAFKMYAELEGTLEIFHLRSHTRNIQLPSWVPDFSARRTSRYPVNSIRSREWMASGKLRVPGEFTFRISHDFTTLHAQGAILDSIKETIDLQDIRRTPFQILAQIHRKIAERSGGFREAASADPDEIDLIWQTVIGEPGVPYDWLRVDRIVFSERYFGQIDETLERHPNEAYHDLPVYVRMFLDALCDGISFDASTPHRTFFITETGRLGLGPPESSKGDIVGILRGCKMPVILRPTGPGFSFVGTTLVPGIMRGEAVPDVESGDGWKEIVLK
;
A
#
# COMPACT_ATOMS: atom_id res chain seq x y z
N MET A 1 -14.88 2.17 28.74
CA MET A 1 -15.56 2.59 27.49
C MET A 1 -15.52 4.11 27.33
N HIS A 2 -15.95 4.90 28.32
CA HIS A 2 -15.97 6.37 28.25
C HIS A 2 -14.63 7.05 27.90
N GLN A 3 -13.49 6.52 28.36
CA GLN A 3 -12.19 7.12 28.07
C GLN A 3 -11.81 7.06 26.58
N VAL A 4 -12.21 6.01 25.86
CA VAL A 4 -11.89 5.81 24.43
C VAL A 4 -12.58 6.89 23.59
N GLU A 5 -13.83 7.21 23.92
CA GLU A 5 -14.60 8.28 23.27
C GLU A 5 -13.99 9.68 23.49
N MET A 6 -13.24 9.86 24.57
CA MET A 6 -12.64 11.15 24.91
C MET A 6 -11.25 11.36 24.30
N MET A 7 -10.62 10.33 23.72
CA MET A 7 -9.21 10.38 23.27
C MET A 7 -8.94 11.59 22.37
N ARG A 8 -9.70 11.77 21.29
CA ARG A 8 -9.62 12.95 20.41
C ARG A 8 -9.64 14.26 21.21
N SER A 9 -10.69 14.46 22.03
CA SER A 9 -10.87 15.72 22.76
C SER A 9 -9.77 15.97 23.79
N ILE A 10 -9.14 14.92 24.35
CA ILE A 10 -8.06 15.08 25.33
C ILE A 10 -6.82 15.65 24.64
N TYR A 11 -6.40 15.07 23.52
CA TYR A 11 -5.17 15.48 22.83
C TYR A 11 -5.36 16.77 22.02
N GLU A 12 -6.54 16.98 21.46
CA GLU A 12 -6.89 18.24 20.78
C GLU A 12 -6.81 19.45 21.72
N LYS A 13 -7.32 19.31 22.95
CA LYS A 13 -7.35 20.37 23.98
C LYS A 13 -6.12 20.41 24.87
N ALA A 14 -5.15 19.51 24.68
CA ALA A 14 -3.92 19.51 25.45
C ALA A 14 -3.10 20.77 25.15
N ALA A 15 -2.57 21.42 26.19
CA ALA A 15 -1.67 22.55 26.02
C ALA A 15 -0.35 22.15 25.32
N GLN A 16 0.10 20.92 25.58
CA GLN A 16 1.27 20.31 24.97
C GLN A 16 1.08 18.79 24.99
N VAL A 17 1.40 18.13 23.87
CA VAL A 17 1.48 16.67 23.79
C VAL A 17 2.94 16.25 23.92
N LEU A 18 3.19 15.25 24.77
CA LEU A 18 4.52 14.67 25.01
C LEU A 18 4.54 13.24 24.47
N VAL A 19 5.34 13.01 23.45
CA VAL A 19 5.64 11.71 22.87
C VAL A 19 6.84 11.13 23.61
N TRP A 20 6.61 10.13 24.45
CA TRP A 20 7.65 9.53 25.28
C TRP A 20 8.13 8.18 24.72
N LEU A 21 9.38 8.14 24.25
CA LEU A 21 10.00 6.96 23.64
C LEU A 21 10.58 5.97 24.65
N GLY A 22 10.61 6.34 25.94
CA GLY A 22 11.13 5.52 27.02
C GLY A 22 12.38 6.11 27.69
N GLY A 23 12.95 5.34 28.62
CA GLY A 23 14.17 5.72 29.32
C GLY A 23 15.41 5.79 28.40
N PRO A 24 16.50 6.42 28.86
CA PRO A 24 17.74 6.48 28.11
C PRO A 24 18.32 5.08 27.90
N PHE A 25 19.05 4.92 26.81
CA PHE A 25 19.77 3.69 26.45
C PHE A 25 21.16 4.05 25.94
N GLU A 26 21.95 3.05 25.57
CA GLU A 26 23.31 3.28 25.08
C GLU A 26 23.30 4.24 23.88
N HIS A 27 23.98 5.38 24.03
CA HIS A 27 24.08 6.44 23.03
C HIS A 27 22.75 7.13 22.64
N SER A 28 21.67 6.98 23.42
CA SER A 28 20.37 7.61 23.11
C SER A 28 20.45 9.13 22.98
N ASP A 29 21.26 9.78 23.82
CA ASP A 29 21.50 11.22 23.74
C ASP A 29 22.18 11.60 22.41
N MET A 30 23.14 10.80 21.94
CA MET A 30 23.77 11.01 20.63
C MET A 30 22.79 10.81 19.48
N GLY A 31 21.87 9.84 19.60
CA GLY A 31 20.79 9.64 18.64
C GLY A 31 19.85 10.84 18.58
N MET A 32 19.44 11.38 19.73
CA MET A 32 18.59 12.58 19.81
C MET A 32 19.33 13.84 19.31
N ASP A 33 20.62 14.00 19.63
CA ASP A 33 21.44 15.10 19.10
C ASP A 33 21.62 14.97 17.56
N LEU A 34 21.66 13.74 17.04
CA LEU A 34 21.69 13.49 15.60
C LEU A 34 20.38 13.90 14.91
N VAL A 35 19.22 13.77 15.56
CA VAL A 35 17.95 14.28 15.02
C VAL A 35 18.04 15.78 14.77
N GLU A 36 18.50 16.56 15.75
CA GLU A 36 18.67 18.01 15.58
C GLU A 36 19.70 18.36 14.50
N HIS A 37 20.79 17.58 14.45
CA HIS A 37 21.83 17.75 13.44
C HIS A 37 21.27 17.53 12.03
N LEU A 38 20.58 16.42 11.80
CA LEU A 38 19.94 16.09 10.53
C LEU A 38 18.91 17.15 10.12
N ALA A 39 18.14 17.69 11.08
CA ALA A 39 17.13 18.68 10.79
C ALA A 39 17.70 20.03 10.31
N TYR A 40 18.82 20.48 10.89
CA TYR A 40 19.26 21.88 10.75
C TYR A 40 20.71 22.08 10.26
N ARG A 41 21.49 21.01 10.01
CA ARG A 41 22.86 21.10 9.48
C ARG A 41 22.97 20.42 8.10
N SER A 42 24.00 20.77 7.33
CA SER A 42 24.06 20.41 5.90
C SER A 42 24.33 18.93 5.67
N SER A 43 23.89 18.43 4.51
CA SER A 43 24.00 17.05 4.03
C SER A 43 25.43 16.53 3.79
N ASP A 44 26.45 17.34 4.06
CA ASP A 44 27.87 17.01 3.82
C ASP A 44 28.61 16.52 5.08
N ASP A 45 27.94 16.51 6.25
CA ASP A 45 28.56 16.08 7.51
C ASP A 45 28.55 14.54 7.64
N ASN A 46 29.73 13.97 7.92
CA ASN A 46 29.90 12.53 8.11
C ASN A 46 29.07 12.04 9.31
N LEU A 47 28.15 11.09 9.06
CA LEU A 47 27.30 10.49 10.09
C LEU A 47 28.14 9.67 11.08
N PRO A 48 28.18 10.02 12.38
CA PRO A 48 28.88 9.21 13.36
C PRO A 48 28.21 7.81 13.49
N PRO A 49 28.93 6.70 13.28
CA PRO A 49 28.37 5.34 13.29
C PRO A 49 27.51 5.00 14.53
N ARG A 50 27.95 5.43 15.71
CA ARG A 50 27.22 5.21 16.98
C ARG A 50 25.92 6.02 17.05
N ALA A 51 25.93 7.24 16.52
CA ALA A 51 24.75 8.10 16.50
C ALA A 51 23.72 7.57 15.50
N ALA A 52 24.17 7.12 14.32
CA ALA A 52 23.29 6.48 13.32
C ALA A 52 22.62 5.22 13.87
N ARG A 53 23.38 4.35 14.57
CA ARG A 53 22.81 3.17 15.25
C ARG A 53 21.78 3.54 16.32
N ALA A 54 22.08 4.53 17.16
CA ALA A 54 21.15 5.01 18.18
C ALA A 54 19.89 5.63 17.57
N TYR A 55 20.02 6.34 16.44
CA TYR A 55 18.88 6.87 15.69
C TYR A 55 17.95 5.75 15.18
N ILE A 56 18.50 4.68 14.62
CA ILE A 56 17.71 3.51 14.21
C ILE A 56 16.98 2.87 15.40
N GLU A 57 17.66 2.72 16.55
CA GLU A 57 17.01 2.20 17.75
C GLU A 57 15.89 3.13 18.27
N LEU A 58 16.03 4.46 18.10
CA LEU A 58 14.96 5.40 18.41
C LEU A 58 13.74 5.22 17.49
N LEU A 59 13.96 4.93 16.20
CA LEU A 59 12.88 4.65 15.24
C LEU A 59 12.18 3.32 15.52
N ASP A 60 12.88 2.36 16.14
CA ASP A 60 12.35 1.03 16.48
C ASP A 60 11.71 0.97 17.88
N ARG A 61 11.51 2.11 18.54
CA ARG A 61 10.90 2.14 19.88
C ARG A 61 9.43 1.67 19.85
N PRO A 62 8.98 0.89 20.86
CA PRO A 62 7.60 0.36 20.92
C PRO A 62 6.49 1.42 20.94
N TYR A 63 6.83 2.68 21.26
CA TYR A 63 5.87 3.78 21.17
C TYR A 63 5.27 3.88 19.76
N TRP A 64 6.10 3.73 18.73
CA TRP A 64 5.72 3.94 17.32
C TRP A 64 4.74 2.90 16.77
N ASP A 65 4.66 1.75 17.43
CA ASP A 65 3.82 0.65 17.01
C ASP A 65 2.41 0.76 17.59
N ARG A 66 2.14 1.67 18.54
CA ARG A 66 0.84 1.72 19.22
C ARG A 66 -0.23 2.37 18.34
N MET A 67 -1.37 1.71 18.14
CA MET A 67 -2.49 2.24 17.35
C MET A 67 -2.99 3.62 17.80
N TRP A 68 -3.00 3.86 19.11
CA TRP A 68 -3.58 5.08 19.67
C TRP A 68 -2.75 6.35 19.42
N ILE A 69 -1.44 6.24 19.12
CA ILE A 69 -0.56 7.41 18.90
C ILE A 69 -1.04 8.28 17.74
N MET A 70 -1.81 7.70 16.81
CA MET A 70 -2.41 8.40 15.70
C MET A 70 -3.25 9.58 16.18
N GLN A 71 -4.14 9.36 17.14
CA GLN A 71 -4.92 10.45 17.74
C GLN A 71 -4.02 11.34 18.60
N GLU A 72 -3.09 10.76 19.35
CA GLU A 72 -2.23 11.53 20.26
C GLU A 72 -1.47 12.64 19.51
N VAL A 73 -0.92 12.29 18.35
CA VAL A 73 -0.10 13.18 17.52
C VAL A 73 -0.94 13.96 16.53
N ALA A 74 -1.86 13.34 15.77
CA ALA A 74 -2.48 14.01 14.63
C ALA A 74 -3.45 15.14 15.02
N VAL A 75 -4.16 15.01 16.15
CA VAL A 75 -5.11 16.06 16.59
C VAL A 75 -4.49 17.08 17.53
N ALA A 76 -3.23 16.91 17.92
CA ALA A 76 -2.57 17.85 18.83
C ALA A 76 -2.50 19.26 18.21
N SER A 77 -3.06 20.24 18.91
CA SER A 77 -3.08 21.65 18.45
C SER A 77 -1.69 22.30 18.46
N ALA A 78 -0.86 21.96 19.46
CA ALA A 78 0.53 22.39 19.54
C ALA A 78 1.47 21.41 18.81
N ASP A 79 2.70 21.86 18.50
CA ASP A 79 3.76 21.00 17.96
C ASP A 79 4.21 19.99 19.04
N PRO A 80 3.98 18.67 18.89
CA PRO A 80 4.32 17.69 19.93
C PRO A 80 5.82 17.69 20.26
N LEU A 81 6.18 17.30 21.49
CA LEU A 81 7.58 17.11 21.88
C LEU A 81 7.89 15.62 21.99
N ILE A 82 8.94 15.17 21.31
CA ILE A 82 9.42 13.80 21.30
C ILE A 82 10.61 13.69 22.23
N GLY A 83 10.52 12.81 23.23
CA GLY A 83 11.52 12.65 24.27
C GLY A 83 12.03 11.22 24.44
N CYS A 84 13.34 11.09 24.66
CA CYS A 84 13.99 9.87 25.10
C CYS A 84 14.95 10.21 26.25
N GLY A 85 14.70 9.68 27.44
CA GLY A 85 15.45 10.08 28.64
C GLY A 85 15.30 11.58 28.95
N SER A 86 16.42 12.31 29.04
CA SER A 86 16.41 13.76 29.33
C SER A 86 16.39 14.65 28.08
N ARG A 87 16.48 14.06 26.87
CA ARG A 87 16.56 14.79 25.61
C ARG A 87 15.19 14.86 24.95
N TRP A 88 14.88 16.02 24.38
CA TRP A 88 13.58 16.32 23.78
C TRP A 88 13.77 17.19 22.54
N VAL A 89 13.04 16.87 21.47
CA VAL A 89 12.97 17.65 20.23
C VAL A 89 11.52 17.86 19.85
N SER A 90 11.22 18.86 19.00
CA SER A 90 9.86 19.01 18.48
C SER A 90 9.55 18.01 17.37
N TRP A 91 8.26 17.73 17.15
CA TRP A 91 7.81 16.88 16.04
C TRP A 91 8.28 17.43 14.69
N SER A 92 8.19 18.75 14.48
CA SER A 92 8.69 19.39 13.26
C SER A 92 10.20 19.15 13.04
N CYS A 93 11.00 19.14 14.10
CA CYS A 93 12.43 18.81 14.02
C CYS A 93 12.65 17.34 13.63
N TRP A 94 11.89 16.43 14.24
CA TRP A 94 11.94 15.00 13.93
C TRP A 94 11.55 14.69 12.49
N GLU A 95 10.49 15.32 11.98
CA GLU A 95 10.00 15.13 10.61
C GLU A 95 11.04 15.60 9.58
N LEU A 96 11.66 16.75 9.81
CA LEU A 96 12.72 17.25 8.95
C LEU A 96 13.96 16.34 8.98
N ALA A 97 14.31 15.81 10.15
CA ALA A 97 15.40 14.84 10.27
C ALA A 97 15.13 13.53 9.50
N CYS A 98 13.90 13.01 9.57
CA CYS A 98 13.49 11.83 8.80
C CYS A 98 13.55 12.10 7.29
N THR A 99 13.11 13.29 6.85
CA THR A 99 13.19 13.74 5.46
C THR A 99 14.63 13.77 4.97
N ASN A 100 15.53 14.43 5.70
CA ASN A 100 16.92 14.56 5.31
C ASN A 100 17.68 13.22 5.38
N MET A 101 17.33 12.35 6.33
CA MET A 101 17.86 10.97 6.36
C MET A 101 17.45 10.19 5.11
N GLN A 102 16.20 10.31 4.65
CA GLN A 102 15.75 9.63 3.43
C GLN A 102 16.52 10.09 2.19
N ASP A 103 16.78 11.40 2.06
CA ASP A 103 17.58 11.92 0.95
C ASP A 103 19.04 11.46 1.01
N LEU A 104 19.60 11.32 2.20
CA LEU A 104 20.94 10.77 2.40
C LEU A 104 21.03 9.28 2.01
N LEU A 105 20.02 8.48 2.39
CA LEU A 105 19.96 7.06 2.01
C LEU A 105 19.95 6.90 0.48
N ARG A 106 19.19 7.74 -0.24
CA ARG A 106 19.20 7.77 -1.72
C ARG A 106 20.59 8.06 -2.31
N TYR A 107 21.41 8.85 -1.61
CA TYR A 107 22.77 9.16 -2.05
C TYR A 107 23.74 7.99 -1.81
N VAL A 108 23.66 7.36 -0.64
CA VAL A 108 24.49 6.18 -0.28
C VAL A 108 24.20 5.00 -1.22
N ASP A 109 22.92 4.71 -1.51
CA ASP A 109 22.53 3.67 -2.47
C ASP A 109 23.14 3.86 -3.88
N PHE A 110 23.38 5.11 -4.30
CA PHE A 110 23.84 5.43 -5.65
C PHE A 110 25.36 5.29 -5.84
N PHE A 111 26.16 5.51 -4.80
CA PHE A 111 27.62 5.57 -4.91
C PHE A 111 28.36 4.39 -4.28
N ASP A 112 27.70 3.57 -3.45
CA ASP A 112 28.39 2.63 -2.55
C ASP A 112 28.32 1.15 -2.98
N ALA A 113 27.93 0.85 -4.22
CA ALA A 113 27.89 -0.52 -4.74
C ALA A 113 29.26 -1.21 -4.86
N GLU A 114 30.36 -0.52 -4.52
CA GLU A 114 31.74 -1.01 -4.69
C GLU A 114 32.62 -0.95 -3.43
N ASN A 115 32.20 -0.38 -2.29
CA ASN A 115 33.03 -0.31 -1.06
C ASN A 115 32.29 -0.79 0.21
N GLU A 116 32.96 -1.65 1.00
CA GLU A 116 32.50 -2.09 2.34
C GLU A 116 32.84 -1.02 3.40
N ASP A 117 31.99 0.01 3.56
CA ASP A 117 32.08 0.95 4.68
C ASP A 117 31.12 0.57 5.84
N ASP A 118 31.59 0.71 7.08
CA ASP A 118 30.82 0.44 8.32
C ASP A 118 29.45 1.16 8.36
N LEU A 119 29.30 2.30 7.66
CA LEU A 119 28.09 3.12 7.67
C LEU A 119 26.96 2.50 6.85
N ALA A 120 27.25 1.92 5.67
CA ALA A 120 26.25 1.24 4.85
C ALA A 120 25.63 0.05 5.61
N ASP A 121 26.46 -0.73 6.30
CA ASP A 121 26.01 -1.83 7.15
C ASP A 121 25.16 -1.35 8.35
N ILE A 122 25.49 -0.19 8.92
CA ILE A 122 24.71 0.42 10.01
C ILE A 122 23.35 0.90 9.50
N LEU A 123 23.31 1.51 8.32
CA LEU A 123 22.08 2.03 7.71
C LEU A 123 21.26 0.96 7.00
N ARG A 124 21.83 -0.24 6.78
CA ARG A 124 21.16 -1.39 6.16
C ARG A 124 19.74 -1.67 6.67
N PRO A 125 19.41 -1.58 7.97
CA PRO A 125 18.04 -1.74 8.43
C PRO A 125 17.04 -0.76 7.81
N LEU A 126 17.46 0.45 7.46
CA LEU A 126 16.62 1.48 6.83
C LEU A 126 16.42 1.23 5.33
N PHE A 127 17.39 0.57 4.67
CA PHE A 127 17.27 0.09 3.29
C PHE A 127 16.44 -1.19 3.21
N ASP A 128 16.72 -2.15 4.10
CA ASP A 128 16.05 -3.44 4.16
C ASP A 128 14.60 -3.29 4.60
N ASP A 129 14.32 -2.38 5.54
CA ASP A 129 12.99 -2.14 6.06
C ASP A 129 12.65 -0.64 6.09
N PRO A 130 12.29 -0.06 4.92
CA PRO A 130 11.98 1.35 4.83
C PRO A 130 10.74 1.75 5.65
N ILE A 131 9.96 0.77 6.17
CA ILE A 131 8.86 1.05 7.10
C ILE A 131 9.32 1.82 8.34
N LEU A 132 10.58 1.62 8.77
CA LEU A 132 11.16 2.31 9.92
C LEU A 132 11.15 3.82 9.74
N ILE A 133 11.28 4.34 8.52
CA ILE A 133 11.18 5.78 8.24
C ILE A 133 9.78 6.13 7.72
N ILE A 134 9.20 5.29 6.85
CA ILE A 134 7.91 5.54 6.21
C ILE A 134 6.79 5.73 7.25
N LYS A 135 6.81 4.99 8.37
CA LYS A 135 5.82 5.15 9.43
C LYS A 135 5.74 6.58 9.99
N PHE A 136 6.82 7.34 9.94
CA PHE A 136 6.86 8.74 10.37
C PHE A 136 6.25 9.68 9.34
N PHE A 137 6.60 9.51 8.06
CA PHE A 137 5.97 10.25 6.97
C PHE A 137 4.46 10.00 6.95
N MET A 138 4.03 8.77 7.18
CA MET A 138 2.61 8.41 7.30
C MET A 138 1.95 9.12 8.49
N LEU A 139 2.56 9.10 9.68
CA LEU A 139 2.01 9.84 10.83
C LEU A 139 1.85 11.34 10.54
N ASP A 140 2.83 11.92 9.86
CA ASP A 140 2.83 13.33 9.51
C ASP A 140 1.81 13.67 8.41
N VAL A 141 1.64 12.82 7.39
CA VAL A 141 0.60 12.97 6.37
C VAL A 141 -0.79 12.98 7.00
N VAL A 142 -1.09 12.04 7.91
CA VAL A 142 -2.36 12.07 8.67
C VAL A 142 -2.50 13.38 9.43
N ARG A 143 -1.47 13.81 10.16
CA ARG A 143 -1.50 15.06 10.92
C ARG A 143 -1.82 16.26 10.02
N ARG A 144 -1.14 16.39 8.88
CA ARG A 144 -1.37 17.46 7.90
C ARG A 144 -2.78 17.41 7.30
N GLN A 145 -3.28 16.22 6.94
CA GLN A 145 -4.65 16.03 6.42
C GLN A 145 -5.70 16.43 7.47
N VAL A 146 -5.56 15.95 8.70
CA VAL A 146 -6.47 16.21 9.82
C VAL A 146 -6.50 17.68 10.22
N GLN A 147 -5.36 18.38 10.11
CA GLN A 147 -5.25 19.81 10.37
C GLN A 147 -5.75 20.71 9.21
N GLY A 148 -6.18 20.12 8.09
CA GLY A 148 -6.66 20.87 6.93
C GLY A 148 -5.55 21.52 6.09
N ASN A 149 -4.32 21.05 6.23
CA ASN A 149 -3.14 21.58 5.53
C ASN A 149 -2.83 20.85 4.20
N MET A 150 -3.75 20.00 3.71
CA MET A 150 -3.59 19.21 2.49
C MET A 150 -4.90 19.20 1.67
N ASP A 151 -4.86 19.79 0.47
CA ASP A 151 -5.99 19.94 -0.46
C ASP A 151 -6.02 18.86 -1.56
N ASP A 152 -5.71 17.60 -1.26
CA ASP A 152 -5.79 16.56 -2.30
C ASP A 152 -7.18 15.92 -2.38
N ILE A 153 -8.05 16.50 -3.20
CA ILE A 153 -9.46 16.10 -3.40
C ILE A 153 -9.57 14.73 -4.14
N ARG A 154 -8.46 14.12 -4.58
CA ARG A 154 -8.45 12.93 -5.46
C ARG A 154 -8.22 11.58 -4.76
N SER A 155 -7.84 11.56 -3.47
CA SER A 155 -7.74 10.33 -2.67
C SER A 155 -8.92 10.17 -1.69
N SER A 156 -9.16 8.93 -1.27
CA SER A 156 -10.09 8.63 -0.17
C SER A 156 -9.31 8.81 1.13
N PHE A 157 -9.81 9.65 2.03
CA PHE A 157 -9.15 9.87 3.32
C PHE A 157 -9.19 8.59 4.16
N VAL A 158 -10.28 7.81 4.09
CA VAL A 158 -10.36 6.52 4.79
C VAL A 158 -9.29 5.56 4.29
N SER A 159 -9.14 5.45 2.97
CA SER A 159 -8.11 4.62 2.35
C SER A 159 -6.71 5.04 2.80
N ASP A 160 -6.41 6.33 2.66
CA ASP A 160 -5.13 6.88 3.10
C ASP A 160 -4.91 6.59 4.59
N LEU A 161 -5.93 6.79 5.43
CA LEU A 161 -5.85 6.61 6.87
C LEU A 161 -5.49 5.16 7.24
N PHE A 162 -6.15 4.18 6.65
CA PHE A 162 -5.86 2.77 6.94
C PHE A 162 -4.56 2.29 6.28
N ASP A 163 -4.21 2.82 5.11
CA ASP A 163 -2.89 2.64 4.51
C ASP A 163 -1.78 3.17 5.43
N GLN A 164 -2.07 4.13 6.30
CA GLN A 164 -1.12 4.68 7.26
C GLN A 164 -1.08 3.90 8.59
N PHE A 165 -2.08 3.05 8.89
CA PHE A 165 -2.29 2.43 10.23
C PHE A 165 -1.94 0.95 10.32
N HIS A 166 -1.63 0.33 9.20
CA HIS A 166 -1.41 -1.10 9.08
C HIS A 166 -0.23 -1.68 9.87
N ASP A 167 0.78 -0.85 10.18
CA ASP A 167 1.98 -1.23 10.93
C ASP A 167 1.74 -1.10 12.43
N LYS A 168 0.61 -0.49 12.81
CA LYS A 168 0.23 -0.29 14.20
C LYS A 168 -0.34 -1.57 14.81
N CYS A 169 -0.24 -1.61 16.11
CA CYS A 169 -0.57 -2.69 17.00
C CYS A 169 -1.66 -2.21 17.95
N ALA A 170 -2.73 -3.00 18.03
CA ALA A 170 -3.73 -2.90 19.07
C ALA A 170 -3.87 -4.23 19.79
N SER A 171 -4.06 -4.19 21.11
CA SER A 171 -4.36 -5.39 21.90
C SER A 171 -5.76 -5.92 21.61
N ASP A 172 -6.72 -5.01 21.36
CA ASP A 172 -8.07 -5.35 20.94
C ASP A 172 -8.23 -5.02 19.44
N PRO A 173 -8.61 -5.98 18.58
CA PRO A 173 -8.79 -5.72 17.15
C PRO A 173 -9.80 -4.59 16.84
N ARG A 174 -10.77 -4.33 17.71
CA ARG A 174 -11.76 -3.25 17.50
C ARG A 174 -11.13 -1.86 17.58
N ASP A 175 -9.98 -1.72 18.24
CA ASP A 175 -9.27 -0.44 18.33
C ASP A 175 -8.70 0.01 16.98
N TYR A 176 -8.50 -0.89 16.01
CA TYR A 176 -8.16 -0.49 14.64
C TYR A 176 -9.26 0.39 14.01
N ILE A 177 -10.51 0.22 14.44
CA ILE A 177 -11.63 1.07 14.06
C ILE A 177 -11.76 2.23 15.05
N TYR A 178 -11.78 1.99 16.35
CA TYR A 178 -12.08 3.07 17.30
C TYR A 178 -10.99 4.15 17.35
N ALA A 179 -9.74 3.81 17.06
CA ALA A 179 -8.66 4.79 16.96
C ALA A 179 -8.75 5.66 15.68
N THR A 180 -9.48 5.25 14.64
CA THR A 180 -9.67 6.09 13.44
C THR A 180 -10.80 7.10 13.60
N LEU A 181 -11.84 6.78 14.39
CA LEU A 181 -13.07 7.57 14.50
C LEU A 181 -12.83 9.04 14.86
N GLY A 182 -11.90 9.32 15.79
CA GLY A 182 -11.59 10.69 16.20
C GLY A 182 -10.95 11.52 15.08
N LEU A 183 -10.08 10.89 14.27
CA LEU A 183 -9.37 11.54 13.17
C LEU A 183 -10.31 11.83 12.02
N LEU A 184 -11.13 10.85 11.71
CA LEU A 184 -12.22 10.92 10.76
C LEU A 184 -13.18 12.05 11.09
N GLN A 185 -13.63 12.11 12.34
CA GLN A 185 -14.52 13.18 12.80
C GLN A 185 -13.88 14.56 12.64
N GLN A 186 -12.61 14.73 13.03
CA GLN A 186 -11.86 15.99 12.86
C GLN A 186 -11.70 16.38 11.38
N TYR A 187 -11.31 15.43 10.54
CA TYR A 187 -11.11 15.66 9.11
C TYR A 187 -12.41 16.13 8.44
N TRP A 188 -13.53 15.45 8.67
CA TRP A 188 -14.80 15.82 8.06
C TRP A 188 -15.41 17.11 8.60
N GLU A 189 -15.22 17.40 9.90
CA GLU A 189 -15.58 18.71 10.47
C GLU A 189 -14.79 19.84 9.78
N THR A 190 -13.50 19.63 9.52
CA THR A 190 -12.64 20.57 8.78
C THR A 190 -13.14 20.76 7.34
N GLN A 191 -13.64 19.69 6.70
CA GLN A 191 -14.25 19.73 5.37
C GLN A 191 -15.72 20.20 5.36
N LYS A 192 -16.29 20.60 6.51
CA LYS A 192 -17.71 21.01 6.67
C LYS A 192 -18.72 19.95 6.19
N MET A 193 -18.37 18.67 6.31
CA MET A 193 -19.24 17.56 5.96
C MET A 193 -20.07 17.11 7.17
N GLU A 194 -21.33 16.69 6.93
CA GLU A 194 -22.19 16.14 7.98
C GLU A 194 -21.94 14.64 8.14
N LEU A 195 -21.59 14.24 9.35
CA LEU A 195 -21.38 12.85 9.74
C LEU A 195 -22.71 12.20 10.09
N LYS A 196 -23.17 11.27 9.23
CA LYS A 196 -24.35 10.45 9.49
C LYS A 196 -23.92 9.06 9.93
N ASN A 197 -24.65 8.49 10.89
CA ASN A 197 -24.48 7.10 11.34
C ASN A 197 -23.08 6.75 11.89
N VAL A 198 -22.42 7.69 12.56
CA VAL A 198 -21.11 7.42 13.19
C VAL A 198 -21.26 6.34 14.25
N ILE A 199 -20.48 5.27 14.13
CA ILE A 199 -20.43 4.24 15.17
C ILE A 199 -19.66 4.75 16.38
N SER A 200 -20.08 4.34 17.58
CA SER A 200 -19.35 4.61 18.82
C SER A 200 -18.58 3.37 19.29
N PRO A 201 -17.52 3.54 20.10
CA PRO A 201 -16.83 2.43 20.76
C PRO A 201 -17.78 1.57 21.60
N ASP A 202 -17.96 0.31 21.20
CA ASP A 202 -18.82 -0.67 21.88
C ASP A 202 -18.15 -2.05 21.90
N TYR A 203 -17.44 -2.32 22.99
CA TYR A 203 -16.73 -3.58 23.19
C TYR A 203 -17.65 -4.76 23.57
N THR A 204 -18.97 -4.58 23.58
CA THR A 204 -19.92 -5.69 23.69
C THR A 204 -20.18 -6.37 22.35
N LYS A 205 -19.93 -5.66 21.23
CA LYS A 205 -20.05 -6.20 19.88
C LYS A 205 -18.89 -7.13 19.52
N SER A 206 -19.17 -8.10 18.65
CA SER A 206 -18.12 -8.93 18.05
C SER A 206 -17.24 -8.10 17.11
N VAL A 207 -15.99 -8.52 16.90
CA VAL A 207 -15.08 -7.81 15.97
C VAL A 207 -15.68 -7.77 14.56
N SER A 208 -16.26 -8.88 14.10
CA SER A 208 -16.92 -8.94 12.78
C SER A 208 -18.04 -7.92 12.65
N GLN A 209 -18.88 -7.76 13.67
CA GLN A 209 -19.95 -6.76 13.63
C GLN A 209 -19.38 -5.34 13.54
N VAL A 210 -18.36 -5.00 14.35
CA VAL A 210 -17.71 -3.69 14.32
C VAL A 210 -17.10 -3.40 12.95
N TYR A 211 -16.42 -4.38 12.34
CA TYR A 211 -15.79 -4.21 11.03
C TYR A 211 -16.82 -4.05 9.90
N CYS A 212 -17.93 -4.78 9.95
CA CYS A 212 -19.04 -4.64 9.00
C CYS A 212 -19.72 -3.26 9.11
N GLU A 213 -19.99 -2.80 10.33
CA GLU A 213 -20.54 -1.47 10.58
C GLU A 213 -19.58 -0.36 10.13
N ALA A 214 -18.28 -0.52 10.39
CA ALA A 214 -17.24 0.40 9.96
C ALA A 214 -17.15 0.48 8.43
N PHE A 215 -17.11 -0.67 7.73
CA PHE A 215 -17.14 -0.72 6.28
C PHE A 215 -18.34 0.06 5.71
N LYS A 216 -19.54 -0.18 6.25
CA LYS A 216 -20.76 0.51 5.81
C LYS A 216 -20.64 2.02 5.98
N MET A 217 -20.25 2.47 7.18
CA MET A 217 -20.07 3.89 7.50
C MET A 217 -19.07 4.55 6.53
N TYR A 218 -17.91 3.93 6.30
CA TYR A 218 -16.88 4.48 5.41
C TYR A 218 -17.34 4.57 3.96
N ALA A 219 -17.95 3.50 3.44
CA ALA A 219 -18.43 3.45 2.07
C ALA A 219 -19.57 4.45 1.82
N GLU A 220 -20.49 4.61 2.78
CA GLU A 220 -21.58 5.59 2.70
C GLU A 220 -21.05 7.03 2.72
N LEU A 221 -20.04 7.29 3.56
CA LEU A 221 -19.54 8.63 3.79
C LEU A 221 -18.67 9.15 2.66
N GLU A 222 -17.81 8.30 2.10
CA GLU A 222 -16.97 8.71 0.97
C GLU A 222 -17.65 8.56 -0.40
N GLY A 223 -18.76 7.80 -0.43
CA GLY A 223 -19.51 7.51 -1.66
C GLY A 223 -18.72 6.61 -2.63
N THR A 224 -17.94 5.66 -2.09
CA THR A 224 -17.03 4.81 -2.86
C THR A 224 -16.79 3.47 -2.14
N LEU A 225 -16.39 2.44 -2.89
CA LEU A 225 -15.90 1.16 -2.39
C LEU A 225 -14.37 1.08 -2.41
N GLU A 226 -13.69 2.23 -2.42
CA GLU A 226 -12.21 2.27 -2.41
C GLU A 226 -11.66 1.37 -1.32
N ILE A 227 -12.28 1.35 -0.14
CA ILE A 227 -11.90 0.53 1.02
C ILE A 227 -11.67 -0.96 0.74
N PHE A 228 -12.16 -1.50 -0.38
CA PHE A 228 -11.82 -2.85 -0.85
C PHE A 228 -10.33 -3.09 -1.04
N HIS A 229 -9.54 -2.06 -1.32
CA HIS A 229 -8.09 -2.19 -1.39
C HIS A 229 -7.43 -2.60 -0.08
N LEU A 230 -8.06 -2.37 1.08
CA LEU A 230 -7.52 -2.76 2.38
C LEU A 230 -7.64 -4.26 2.64
N ARG A 231 -8.18 -5.02 1.68
CA ARG A 231 -8.36 -6.45 1.85
C ARG A 231 -7.00 -7.15 1.85
N SER A 232 -6.62 -7.62 3.03
CA SER A 232 -5.48 -8.53 3.20
C SER A 232 -5.82 -9.98 2.85
N HIS A 233 -4.79 -10.71 2.43
CA HIS A 233 -4.76 -12.17 2.29
C HIS A 233 -4.97 -12.89 3.63
N THR A 234 -4.30 -12.41 4.69
CA THR A 234 -4.37 -13.06 6.00
C THR A 234 -5.63 -12.60 6.72
N ARG A 235 -6.59 -13.53 6.87
CA ARG A 235 -7.81 -13.28 7.63
C ARG A 235 -7.76 -14.06 8.93
N ASN A 236 -7.61 -13.34 10.03
CA ASN A 236 -7.64 -13.93 11.37
C ASN A 236 -9.07 -14.02 11.92
N ILE A 237 -10.01 -13.33 11.27
CA ILE A 237 -11.39 -13.16 11.70
C ILE A 237 -12.32 -13.66 10.60
N GLN A 238 -13.35 -14.41 10.99
CA GLN A 238 -14.40 -14.83 10.07
C GLN A 238 -15.25 -13.61 9.67
N LEU A 239 -15.07 -13.17 8.43
CA LEU A 239 -15.69 -11.95 7.88
C LEU A 239 -16.32 -12.26 6.51
N PRO A 240 -17.44 -11.60 6.14
CA PRO A 240 -17.94 -11.58 4.77
C PRO A 240 -16.80 -11.21 3.81
N SER A 241 -16.73 -11.77 2.61
CA SER A 241 -15.52 -11.60 1.77
C SER A 241 -15.25 -10.12 1.44
N TRP A 242 -16.28 -9.30 1.32
CA TRP A 242 -16.18 -7.89 1.00
C TRP A 242 -15.72 -6.99 2.16
N VAL A 243 -15.60 -7.51 3.40
CA VAL A 243 -15.14 -6.74 4.56
C VAL A 243 -13.63 -6.93 4.77
N PRO A 244 -12.81 -5.87 4.76
CA PRO A 244 -11.40 -5.96 5.13
C PRO A 244 -11.20 -6.46 6.58
N ASP A 245 -10.16 -7.25 6.81
CA ASP A 245 -9.68 -7.50 8.17
C ASP A 245 -8.74 -6.35 8.55
N PHE A 246 -9.28 -5.35 9.25
CA PHE A 246 -8.52 -4.16 9.65
C PHE A 246 -7.39 -4.44 10.65
N SER A 247 -7.33 -5.65 11.23
CA SER A 247 -6.23 -6.08 12.10
C SER A 247 -5.14 -6.86 11.36
N ALA A 248 -5.32 -7.13 10.07
CA ALA A 248 -4.31 -7.80 9.28
C ALA A 248 -3.09 -6.91 9.08
N ARG A 249 -1.92 -7.41 9.47
CA ARG A 249 -0.65 -6.69 9.29
C ARG A 249 -0.24 -6.74 7.82
N ARG A 250 0.30 -5.63 7.32
CA ARG A 250 0.94 -5.63 6.00
C ARG A 250 2.20 -6.48 6.02
N THR A 251 2.47 -7.06 4.88
CA THR A 251 3.66 -7.86 4.59
C THR A 251 4.59 -7.18 3.60
N SER A 252 4.15 -6.12 2.92
CA SER A 252 5.01 -5.36 2.00
C SER A 252 5.50 -4.06 2.63
N ARG A 253 6.73 -3.72 2.22
CA ARG A 253 7.62 -2.73 2.82
C ARG A 253 7.32 -1.29 2.40
N TYR A 254 6.39 -1.07 1.46
CA TYR A 254 6.14 0.24 0.84
C TYR A 254 4.70 0.76 1.03
N PRO A 255 4.44 2.08 1.04
CA PRO A 255 3.09 2.64 1.12
C PRO A 255 2.32 2.41 -0.20
N VAL A 256 1.04 2.06 -0.15
CA VAL A 256 0.23 1.70 -1.34
C VAL A 256 0.11 2.90 -2.28
N ASN A 257 0.08 4.11 -1.72
CA ASN A 257 -0.04 5.36 -2.45
C ASN A 257 1.17 5.75 -3.29
N SER A 258 2.36 5.16 -3.09
CA SER A 258 3.51 5.40 -3.98
C SER A 258 3.46 4.54 -5.25
N ILE A 259 2.59 3.52 -5.30
CA ILE A 259 2.49 2.57 -6.42
C ILE A 259 1.22 2.81 -7.24
N ARG A 260 0.23 3.51 -6.67
CA ARG A 260 -1.02 3.82 -7.36
C ARG A 260 -0.93 5.08 -8.20
N SER A 261 -1.08 4.92 -9.51
CA SER A 261 -1.29 6.06 -10.39
C SER A 261 -2.55 6.79 -9.96
N ARG A 262 -2.43 8.11 -9.75
CA ARG A 262 -3.57 9.01 -9.47
C ARG A 262 -4.58 9.03 -10.62
N GLU A 263 -4.23 8.48 -11.78
CA GLU A 263 -5.08 8.39 -12.97
C GLU A 263 -5.94 7.13 -13.03
N TRP A 264 -5.66 6.10 -12.21
CA TRP A 264 -6.42 4.86 -12.27
C TRP A 264 -7.83 5.04 -11.74
N MET A 265 -8.78 4.77 -12.62
CA MET A 265 -10.22 4.91 -12.42
C MET A 265 -10.93 3.91 -13.36
N ALA A 266 -10.78 2.61 -13.10
CA ALA A 266 -11.40 1.56 -13.92
C ALA A 266 -12.93 1.70 -13.98
N SER A 267 -13.58 2.22 -12.94
CA SER A 267 -15.01 2.54 -12.97
C SER A 267 -15.37 3.88 -13.63
N GLY A 268 -14.39 4.58 -14.25
CA GLY A 268 -14.54 5.87 -14.93
C GLY A 268 -14.60 7.08 -14.00
N LYS A 269 -15.57 7.13 -13.06
CA LYS A 269 -15.70 8.20 -12.05
C LYS A 269 -16.02 7.61 -10.68
N LEU A 270 -15.39 8.15 -9.63
CA LEU A 270 -15.56 7.69 -8.24
C LEU A 270 -16.76 8.31 -7.54
N ARG A 271 -16.93 9.63 -7.72
CA ARG A 271 -17.96 10.41 -7.06
C ARG A 271 -18.93 10.93 -8.12
N VAL A 272 -20.08 10.30 -8.22
CA VAL A 272 -21.26 10.96 -8.79
C VAL A 272 -22.33 11.00 -7.71
N PRO A 273 -22.52 12.15 -7.03
CA PRO A 273 -23.53 12.29 -5.99
C PRO A 273 -24.90 11.85 -6.49
N GLY A 274 -25.51 10.88 -5.80
CA GLY A 274 -26.83 10.35 -6.14
C GLY A 274 -26.84 9.19 -7.13
N GLU A 275 -25.72 8.81 -7.76
CA GLU A 275 -25.70 7.68 -8.70
C GLU A 275 -25.00 6.42 -8.18
N PHE A 276 -24.09 6.57 -7.21
CA PHE A 276 -23.48 5.40 -6.56
C PHE A 276 -24.49 4.79 -5.58
N THR A 277 -24.90 3.54 -5.86
CA THR A 277 -25.81 2.79 -4.99
C THR A 277 -25.22 1.43 -4.66
N PHE A 278 -25.12 1.15 -3.36
CA PHE A 278 -24.87 -0.17 -2.83
C PHE A 278 -25.86 -0.46 -1.70
N ARG A 279 -26.10 -1.73 -1.42
CA ARG A 279 -27.00 -2.17 -0.35
C ARG A 279 -26.35 -3.31 0.42
N ILE A 280 -26.22 -3.15 1.73
CA ILE A 280 -25.75 -4.21 2.62
C ILE A 280 -26.96 -4.83 3.30
N SER A 281 -27.02 -6.16 3.38
CA SER A 281 -28.07 -6.88 4.08
C SER A 281 -28.06 -6.54 5.58
N HIS A 282 -29.21 -6.64 6.25
CA HIS A 282 -29.33 -6.29 7.68
C HIS A 282 -28.42 -7.14 8.58
N ASP A 283 -28.11 -8.36 8.18
CA ASP A 283 -27.23 -9.30 8.87
C ASP A 283 -25.76 -9.21 8.42
N PHE A 284 -25.43 -8.26 7.55
CA PHE A 284 -24.10 -8.07 6.95
C PHE A 284 -23.55 -9.30 6.22
N THR A 285 -24.40 -10.23 5.77
CA THR A 285 -23.95 -11.40 4.99
C THR A 285 -23.76 -11.10 3.51
N THR A 286 -24.44 -10.09 2.96
CA THR A 286 -24.31 -9.73 1.55
C THR A 286 -24.16 -8.24 1.33
N LEU A 287 -23.36 -7.91 0.31
CA LEU A 287 -23.22 -6.57 -0.25
C LEU A 287 -23.65 -6.61 -1.72
N HIS A 288 -24.68 -5.85 -2.06
CA HIS A 288 -25.17 -5.65 -3.42
C HIS A 288 -24.55 -4.36 -3.96
N ALA A 289 -23.78 -4.47 -5.03
CA ALA A 289 -23.16 -3.34 -5.71
C ALA A 289 -23.46 -3.40 -7.22
N GLN A 290 -23.39 -2.26 -7.91
CA GLN A 290 -23.40 -2.26 -9.37
C GLN A 290 -22.01 -2.62 -9.91
N GLY A 291 -21.94 -3.50 -10.90
CA GLY A 291 -20.68 -3.92 -11.50
C GLY A 291 -20.81 -4.41 -12.94
N ALA A 292 -19.66 -4.60 -13.59
CA ALA A 292 -19.52 -5.22 -14.90
C ALA A 292 -18.61 -6.45 -14.78
N ILE A 293 -19.03 -7.56 -15.39
CA ILE A 293 -18.22 -8.77 -15.53
C ILE A 293 -17.51 -8.68 -16.87
N LEU A 294 -16.18 -8.74 -16.87
CA LEU A 294 -15.38 -8.55 -18.07
C LEU A 294 -14.91 -9.88 -18.66
N ASP A 295 -14.26 -10.71 -17.85
CA ASP A 295 -13.57 -11.91 -18.32
C ASP A 295 -13.34 -12.92 -17.19
N SER A 296 -12.95 -14.15 -17.54
CA SER A 296 -12.55 -15.20 -16.60
C SER A 296 -11.05 -15.44 -16.68
N ILE A 297 -10.42 -15.73 -15.53
CA ILE A 297 -9.03 -16.17 -15.45
C ILE A 297 -8.93 -17.57 -16.06
N LYS A 298 -8.08 -17.71 -17.08
CA LYS A 298 -7.78 -18.97 -17.76
C LYS A 298 -6.61 -19.69 -17.09
N GLU A 299 -5.56 -18.96 -16.75
CA GLU A 299 -4.30 -19.50 -16.21
C GLU A 299 -3.66 -18.53 -15.21
N THR A 300 -2.86 -19.08 -14.29
CA THR A 300 -2.17 -18.34 -13.24
C THR A 300 -0.72 -18.79 -13.08
N ILE A 301 0.13 -17.89 -12.56
CA ILE A 301 1.49 -18.16 -12.05
C ILE A 301 1.58 -17.52 -10.67
N ASP A 302 1.91 -18.33 -9.66
CA ASP A 302 2.17 -17.83 -8.30
C ASP A 302 3.55 -17.18 -8.23
N LEU A 303 3.61 -15.97 -7.67
CA LEU A 303 4.83 -15.17 -7.56
C LEU A 303 5.42 -15.18 -6.13
N GLN A 304 4.95 -16.07 -5.24
CA GLN A 304 5.45 -16.20 -3.87
C GLN A 304 6.98 -16.24 -3.77
N ASP A 305 7.63 -17.06 -4.62
CA ASP A 305 9.08 -17.31 -4.55
C ASP A 305 9.89 -16.39 -5.46
N ILE A 306 9.34 -15.26 -5.93
CA ILE A 306 10.01 -14.40 -6.91
C ILE A 306 11.33 -13.81 -6.42
N ARG A 307 11.47 -13.56 -5.12
CA ARG A 307 12.75 -13.13 -4.52
C ARG A 307 13.78 -14.25 -4.46
N ARG A 308 13.34 -15.52 -4.42
CA ARG A 308 14.23 -16.69 -4.31
C ARG A 308 14.63 -17.23 -5.68
N THR A 309 13.69 -17.29 -6.62
CA THR A 309 13.88 -17.86 -7.96
C THR A 309 13.36 -16.92 -9.05
N PRO A 310 13.85 -15.66 -9.13
CA PRO A 310 13.31 -14.64 -10.01
C PRO A 310 13.32 -15.06 -11.49
N PHE A 311 14.44 -15.63 -11.96
CA PHE A 311 14.56 -16.05 -13.36
C PHE A 311 13.59 -17.17 -13.72
N GLN A 312 13.38 -18.14 -12.83
CA GLN A 312 12.47 -19.25 -13.10
C GLN A 312 11.02 -18.77 -13.22
N ILE A 313 10.62 -17.79 -12.40
CA ILE A 313 9.28 -17.20 -12.47
C ILE A 313 9.12 -16.36 -13.73
N LEU A 314 10.11 -15.52 -14.06
CA LEU A 314 10.09 -14.71 -15.27
C LEU A 314 10.11 -15.57 -16.55
N ALA A 315 10.81 -16.70 -16.53
CA ALA A 315 10.75 -17.71 -17.60
C ALA A 315 9.36 -18.31 -17.79
N GLN A 316 8.64 -18.56 -16.69
CA GLN A 316 7.27 -19.06 -16.76
C GLN A 316 6.35 -18.00 -17.36
N ILE A 317 6.47 -16.74 -16.94
CA ILE A 317 5.71 -15.62 -17.50
C ILE A 317 6.02 -15.49 -19.00
N HIS A 318 7.31 -15.48 -19.37
CA HIS A 318 7.75 -15.40 -20.75
C HIS A 318 7.17 -16.52 -21.62
N ARG A 319 7.26 -17.78 -21.18
CA ARG A 319 6.72 -18.92 -21.93
C ARG A 319 5.21 -18.81 -22.15
N LYS A 320 4.45 -18.40 -21.12
CA LYS A 320 3.00 -18.20 -21.26
C LYS A 320 2.63 -17.09 -22.24
N ILE A 321 3.41 -16.00 -22.26
CA ILE A 321 3.24 -14.92 -23.22
C ILE A 321 3.62 -15.40 -24.64
N ALA A 322 4.75 -16.09 -24.78
CA ALA A 322 5.22 -16.61 -26.07
C ALA A 322 4.24 -17.62 -26.70
N GLU A 323 3.65 -18.50 -25.89
CA GLU A 323 2.59 -19.43 -26.33
C GLU A 323 1.36 -18.73 -26.91
N ARG A 324 1.09 -17.49 -26.46
CA ARG A 324 -0.02 -16.67 -26.95
C ARG A 324 0.33 -15.93 -28.25
N SER A 325 1.50 -15.31 -28.30
CA SER A 325 1.85 -14.33 -29.35
C SER A 325 2.80 -14.91 -30.43
N GLY A 326 3.12 -16.21 -30.35
CA GLY A 326 4.04 -16.89 -31.29
C GLY A 326 5.53 -16.70 -30.96
N GLY A 327 5.84 -16.04 -29.84
CA GLY A 327 7.17 -15.66 -29.39
C GLY A 327 7.26 -14.18 -29.00
N PHE A 328 8.19 -13.81 -28.13
CA PHE A 328 8.32 -12.43 -27.65
C PHE A 328 8.85 -11.47 -28.72
N ARG A 329 9.75 -11.94 -29.60
CA ARG A 329 10.23 -11.14 -30.73
C ARG A 329 9.14 -10.88 -31.75
N GLU A 330 8.29 -11.88 -31.98
CA GLU A 330 7.13 -11.82 -32.84
C GLU A 330 6.09 -10.84 -32.27
N ALA A 331 5.76 -10.94 -30.98
CA ALA A 331 4.91 -9.97 -30.27
C ALA A 331 5.46 -8.54 -30.36
N ALA A 332 6.76 -8.36 -30.03
CA ALA A 332 7.44 -7.08 -30.06
C ALA A 332 7.48 -6.44 -31.45
N SER A 333 7.60 -7.27 -32.50
CA SER A 333 7.58 -6.84 -33.89
C SER A 333 6.17 -6.58 -34.43
N ALA A 334 5.16 -7.22 -33.83
CA ALA A 334 3.77 -7.13 -34.26
C ALA A 334 3.04 -5.92 -33.63
N ASP A 335 3.28 -5.66 -32.34
CA ASP A 335 2.67 -4.56 -31.60
C ASP A 335 3.56 -4.08 -30.43
N PRO A 336 4.24 -2.92 -30.56
CA PRO A 336 5.01 -2.33 -29.47
C PRO A 336 4.19 -2.09 -28.19
N ASP A 337 2.88 -1.88 -28.30
CA ASP A 337 2.01 -1.65 -27.15
C ASP A 337 1.79 -2.94 -26.33
N GLU A 338 1.95 -4.12 -26.94
CA GLU A 338 1.85 -5.40 -26.22
C GLU A 338 3.02 -5.59 -25.23
N ILE A 339 4.23 -5.17 -25.61
CA ILE A 339 5.40 -5.19 -24.72
C ILE A 339 5.16 -4.26 -23.53
N ASP A 340 4.62 -3.07 -23.78
CA ASP A 340 4.34 -2.11 -22.72
C ASP A 340 3.27 -2.64 -21.76
N LEU A 341 2.23 -3.33 -22.24
CA LEU A 341 1.24 -3.98 -21.38
C LEU A 341 1.86 -5.11 -20.52
N ILE A 342 2.79 -5.89 -21.07
CA ILE A 342 3.53 -6.91 -20.31
C ILE A 342 4.34 -6.23 -19.19
N TRP A 343 5.10 -5.19 -19.51
CA TRP A 343 5.87 -4.46 -18.50
C TRP A 343 4.98 -3.77 -17.48
N GLN A 344 3.92 -3.10 -17.90
CA GLN A 344 2.95 -2.51 -16.97
C GLN A 344 2.34 -3.57 -16.05
N THR A 345 2.15 -4.80 -16.53
CA THR A 345 1.67 -5.91 -15.71
C THR A 345 2.74 -6.34 -14.72
N VAL A 346 3.97 -6.57 -15.16
CA VAL A 346 5.02 -7.21 -14.34
C VAL A 346 5.74 -6.24 -13.40
N ILE A 347 5.94 -4.98 -13.78
CA ILE A 347 6.69 -3.99 -12.98
C ILE A 347 5.87 -2.73 -12.64
N GLY A 348 4.62 -2.63 -13.11
CA GLY A 348 3.77 -1.46 -12.91
C GLY A 348 3.99 -0.34 -13.95
N GLU A 349 3.17 0.71 -13.84
CA GLU A 349 3.32 1.93 -14.64
C GLU A 349 4.48 2.80 -14.13
N PRO A 350 5.17 3.57 -14.99
CA PRO A 350 6.20 4.50 -14.55
C PRO A 350 5.60 5.57 -13.61
N GLY A 351 6.02 5.56 -12.35
CA GLY A 351 5.61 6.51 -11.31
C GLY A 351 6.57 6.47 -10.13
N VAL A 352 7.00 7.64 -9.69
CA VAL A 352 8.05 7.96 -8.70
C VAL A 352 7.98 7.03 -7.45
N PRO A 353 9.02 6.19 -7.18
CA PRO A 353 10.43 6.59 -7.08
C PRO A 353 11.38 5.93 -8.11
N TYR A 354 10.83 5.27 -9.13
CA TYR A 354 11.62 4.47 -10.08
C TYR A 354 11.98 5.19 -11.38
N ASP A 355 12.18 6.52 -11.35
CA ASP A 355 12.62 7.25 -12.57
C ASP A 355 13.96 6.72 -13.11
N TRP A 356 14.75 6.03 -12.29
CA TRP A 356 15.97 5.32 -12.69
C TRP A 356 15.72 3.94 -13.32
N LEU A 357 14.52 3.34 -13.23
CA LEU A 357 14.13 2.20 -14.10
C LEU A 357 13.79 2.64 -15.53
N ARG A 358 13.94 3.93 -15.86
CA ARG A 358 14.14 4.37 -17.25
C ARG A 358 15.49 3.91 -17.83
N VAL A 359 16.25 3.04 -17.15
CA VAL A 359 17.18 2.14 -17.84
C VAL A 359 16.35 1.38 -18.87
N ASP A 360 16.49 1.84 -20.12
CA ASP A 360 15.77 1.46 -21.33
C ASP A 360 15.00 0.13 -21.20
N ARG A 361 13.67 0.20 -20.97
CA ARG A 361 12.77 -0.96 -21.06
C ARG A 361 13.02 -1.75 -22.36
N ILE A 362 13.43 -1.05 -23.42
CA ILE A 362 13.83 -1.61 -24.71
C ILE A 362 15.13 -2.42 -24.59
N VAL A 363 16.21 -1.83 -24.06
CA VAL A 363 17.51 -2.51 -23.84
C VAL A 363 17.34 -3.70 -22.91
N PHE A 364 16.53 -3.57 -21.86
CA PHE A 364 16.22 -4.68 -20.99
C PHE A 364 15.39 -5.74 -21.72
N SER A 365 14.39 -5.37 -22.52
CA SER A 365 13.60 -6.33 -23.31
C SER A 365 14.46 -7.10 -24.31
N GLU A 366 15.35 -6.42 -25.04
CA GLU A 366 16.26 -7.02 -26.03
C GLU A 366 17.26 -7.96 -25.37
N ARG A 367 17.80 -7.59 -24.21
CA ARG A 367 18.83 -8.36 -23.51
C ARG A 367 18.25 -9.48 -22.66
N TYR A 368 17.12 -9.23 -21.99
CA TYR A 368 16.45 -10.18 -21.11
C TYR A 368 15.65 -11.19 -21.93
N PHE A 369 14.57 -10.79 -22.61
CA PHE A 369 13.75 -11.75 -23.36
C PHE A 369 14.47 -12.34 -24.57
N GLY A 370 15.43 -11.61 -25.14
CA GLY A 370 16.27 -12.12 -26.22
C GLY A 370 17.27 -13.21 -25.79
N GLN A 371 17.58 -13.34 -24.49
CA GLN A 371 18.58 -14.28 -23.96
C GLN A 371 18.09 -15.05 -22.73
N ILE A 372 16.81 -14.96 -22.35
CA ILE A 372 16.31 -15.54 -21.11
C ILE A 372 16.49 -17.07 -21.10
N ASP A 373 16.21 -17.72 -22.23
CA ASP A 373 16.37 -19.16 -22.38
C ASP A 373 17.85 -19.56 -22.27
N GLU A 374 18.77 -18.81 -22.91
CA GLU A 374 20.23 -19.04 -22.75
C GLU A 374 20.73 -18.78 -21.32
N THR A 375 20.16 -17.78 -20.65
CA THR A 375 20.54 -17.38 -19.28
C THR A 375 20.10 -18.44 -18.28
N LEU A 376 18.88 -18.99 -18.44
CA LEU A 376 18.36 -20.09 -17.63
C LEU A 376 19.13 -21.39 -17.87
N GLU A 377 19.55 -21.65 -19.11
CA GLU A 377 20.37 -22.81 -19.44
C GLU A 377 21.77 -22.74 -18.82
N ARG A 378 22.39 -21.55 -18.80
CA ARG A 378 23.74 -21.35 -18.24
C ARG A 378 23.75 -21.24 -16.72
N HIS A 379 22.73 -20.62 -16.13
CA HIS A 379 22.71 -20.26 -14.70
C HIS A 379 21.37 -20.62 -14.03
N PRO A 380 20.96 -21.90 -14.00
CA PRO A 380 19.64 -22.31 -13.49
C PRO A 380 19.44 -22.05 -11.98
N ASN A 381 20.54 -21.84 -11.25
CA ASN A 381 20.59 -21.69 -9.78
C ASN A 381 21.55 -20.57 -9.33
N GLU A 382 21.86 -19.57 -10.16
CA GLU A 382 22.65 -18.44 -9.67
C GLU A 382 21.93 -17.78 -8.50
N ALA A 383 22.63 -17.65 -7.37
CA ALA A 383 22.06 -17.01 -6.20
C ALA A 383 21.82 -15.54 -6.51
N TYR A 384 20.72 -14.97 -5.99
CA TYR A 384 20.35 -13.57 -6.17
C TYR A 384 21.54 -12.60 -6.00
N HIS A 385 22.40 -12.86 -5.03
CA HIS A 385 23.57 -12.06 -4.69
C HIS A 385 24.70 -12.09 -5.73
N ASP A 386 24.77 -13.13 -6.57
CA ASP A 386 25.83 -13.30 -7.57
C ASP A 386 25.53 -12.54 -8.88
N LEU A 387 24.31 -12.02 -9.02
CA LEU A 387 23.86 -11.29 -10.20
C LEU A 387 24.48 -9.90 -10.29
N PRO A 388 24.70 -9.32 -11.48
CA PRO A 388 25.14 -7.93 -11.60
C PRO A 388 24.19 -6.96 -10.88
N VAL A 389 24.75 -5.90 -10.27
CA VAL A 389 24.01 -4.91 -9.46
C VAL A 389 22.75 -4.40 -10.18
N TYR A 390 22.85 -4.03 -11.45
CA TYR A 390 21.71 -3.53 -12.22
C TYR A 390 20.59 -4.57 -12.43
N VAL A 391 20.93 -5.88 -12.48
CA VAL A 391 19.95 -6.96 -12.55
C VAL A 391 19.28 -7.15 -11.19
N ARG A 392 20.05 -7.08 -10.10
CA ARG A 392 19.51 -7.11 -8.73
C ARG A 392 18.57 -5.93 -8.49
N MET A 393 19.01 -4.71 -8.78
CA MET A 393 18.17 -3.51 -8.66
C MET A 393 16.87 -3.62 -9.46
N PHE A 394 16.93 -4.19 -10.66
CA PHE A 394 15.74 -4.46 -11.47
C PHE A 394 14.84 -5.52 -10.83
N LEU A 395 15.42 -6.63 -10.35
CA LEU A 395 14.67 -7.70 -9.69
C LEU A 395 14.06 -7.24 -8.37
N ASP A 396 14.74 -6.39 -7.60
CA ASP A 396 14.21 -5.72 -6.42
C ASP A 396 13.05 -4.82 -6.82
N ALA A 397 13.21 -3.97 -7.84
CA ALA A 397 12.12 -3.13 -8.34
C ALA A 397 10.94 -3.94 -8.90
N LEU A 398 11.18 -5.12 -9.46
CA LEU A 398 10.15 -6.05 -9.92
C LEU A 398 9.44 -6.73 -8.74
N CYS A 399 10.18 -7.20 -7.74
CA CYS A 399 9.62 -7.73 -6.49
C CYS A 399 8.81 -6.66 -5.73
N ASP A 400 9.26 -5.41 -5.81
CA ASP A 400 8.65 -4.27 -5.14
C ASP A 400 7.45 -3.71 -5.95
N GLY A 401 7.54 -3.68 -7.29
CA GLY A 401 6.45 -3.27 -8.20
C GLY A 401 5.31 -4.28 -8.29
N ILE A 402 5.60 -5.57 -8.13
CA ILE A 402 4.59 -6.64 -8.01
C ILE A 402 3.87 -6.56 -6.66
N SER A 403 4.43 -5.85 -5.67
CA SER A 403 3.80 -5.59 -4.38
C SER A 403 2.87 -4.37 -4.41
N PHE A 404 1.94 -4.35 -5.37
CA PHE A 404 1.04 -3.24 -5.71
C PHE A 404 0.13 -2.73 -4.58
N ASP A 405 -0.15 -3.60 -3.62
CA ASP A 405 -0.87 -3.33 -2.39
C ASP A 405 -0.14 -4.11 -1.32
N ALA A 406 0.12 -3.43 -0.22
CA ALA A 406 1.09 -3.93 0.73
C ALA A 406 0.49 -4.83 1.80
N SER A 407 -0.82 -5.07 1.73
CA SER A 407 -1.54 -6.04 2.56
C SER A 407 -1.39 -7.49 2.08
N THR A 408 -0.63 -7.70 1.00
CA THR A 408 -0.56 -8.97 0.27
C THR A 408 0.91 -9.31 -0.04
N PRO A 409 1.45 -10.43 0.53
CA PRO A 409 2.90 -10.72 0.58
C PRO A 409 3.52 -11.08 -0.77
N HIS A 410 2.68 -11.43 -1.73
CA HIS A 410 3.02 -11.75 -3.11
C HIS A 410 1.78 -11.49 -3.97
N ARG A 411 1.87 -11.76 -5.27
CA ARG A 411 0.76 -11.69 -6.22
C ARG A 411 0.70 -12.95 -7.05
N THR A 412 -0.39 -13.06 -7.77
CA THR A 412 -0.58 -14.08 -8.79
C THR A 412 -0.67 -13.37 -10.13
N PHE A 413 0.27 -13.68 -11.03
CA PHE A 413 0.14 -13.32 -12.43
C PHE A 413 -0.95 -14.17 -13.06
N PHE A 414 -1.78 -13.59 -13.91
CA PHE A 414 -2.83 -14.33 -14.59
C PHE A 414 -3.03 -13.88 -16.03
N ILE A 415 -3.59 -14.80 -16.82
CA ILE A 415 -4.05 -14.58 -18.19
C ILE A 415 -5.53 -14.92 -18.23
N THR A 416 -6.34 -14.03 -18.80
CA THR A 416 -7.79 -14.24 -18.96
C THR A 416 -8.12 -15.02 -20.24
N GLU A 417 -9.38 -15.44 -20.41
CA GLU A 417 -9.81 -16.17 -21.62
C GLU A 417 -9.67 -15.34 -22.89
N THR A 418 -9.87 -14.01 -22.83
CA THR A 418 -9.60 -13.12 -23.98
C THR A 418 -8.14 -12.68 -24.06
N GLY A 419 -7.25 -13.24 -23.24
CA GLY A 419 -5.82 -12.98 -23.26
C GLY A 419 -5.36 -11.69 -22.56
N ARG A 420 -6.18 -11.08 -21.70
CA ARG A 420 -5.71 -9.95 -20.89
C ARG A 420 -4.71 -10.46 -19.85
N LEU A 421 -3.67 -9.67 -19.60
CA LEU A 421 -2.67 -9.94 -18.57
C LEU A 421 -3.04 -9.17 -17.30
N GLY A 422 -2.81 -9.75 -16.14
CA GLY A 422 -3.04 -9.06 -14.87
C GLY A 422 -2.25 -9.61 -13.69
N LEU A 423 -2.21 -8.80 -12.64
CA LEU A 423 -1.68 -9.16 -11.31
C LEU A 423 -2.80 -9.06 -10.28
N GLY A 424 -3.20 -10.22 -9.76
CA GLY A 424 -4.24 -10.36 -8.75
C GLY A 424 -3.68 -10.75 -7.39
N PRO A 425 -4.52 -10.70 -6.33
CA PRO A 425 -4.15 -11.19 -5.00
C PRO A 425 -3.68 -12.66 -5.04
N PRO A 426 -2.88 -13.13 -4.07
CA PRO A 426 -2.35 -14.50 -4.01
C PRO A 426 -3.38 -15.62 -4.25
N GLU A 427 -4.62 -15.40 -3.81
CA GLU A 427 -5.70 -16.38 -3.91
C GLU A 427 -6.30 -16.49 -5.31
N SER A 428 -5.91 -15.62 -6.25
CA SER A 428 -6.45 -15.61 -7.61
C SER A 428 -6.22 -16.96 -8.27
N SER A 429 -7.27 -17.52 -8.88
CA SER A 429 -7.28 -18.87 -9.41
C SER A 429 -8.01 -18.95 -10.74
N LYS A 430 -7.72 -19.99 -11.51
CA LYS A 430 -8.47 -20.32 -12.73
C LYS A 430 -9.98 -20.39 -12.45
N GLY A 431 -10.77 -19.73 -13.29
CA GLY A 431 -12.22 -19.63 -13.17
C GLY A 431 -12.71 -18.46 -12.30
N ASP A 432 -11.81 -17.74 -11.62
CA ASP A 432 -12.17 -16.45 -11.02
C ASP A 432 -12.44 -15.41 -12.12
N ILE A 433 -13.27 -14.42 -11.80
CA ILE A 433 -13.79 -13.44 -12.74
C ILE A 433 -13.09 -12.10 -12.52
N VAL A 434 -12.59 -11.51 -13.60
CA VAL A 434 -12.17 -10.10 -13.64
C VAL A 434 -13.43 -9.24 -13.84
N GLY A 435 -13.66 -8.33 -12.91
CA GLY A 435 -14.81 -7.42 -12.96
C GLY A 435 -14.44 -5.99 -12.58
N ILE A 436 -15.38 -5.08 -12.79
CA ILE A 436 -15.32 -3.69 -12.32
C ILE A 436 -16.53 -3.48 -11.41
N LEU A 437 -16.29 -2.92 -10.22
CA LEU A 437 -17.35 -2.49 -9.33
C LEU A 437 -17.46 -0.97 -9.38
N ARG A 438 -18.68 -0.47 -9.47
CA ARG A 438 -18.94 0.97 -9.44
C ARG A 438 -18.44 1.53 -8.11
N GLY A 439 -17.76 2.67 -8.16
CA GLY A 439 -17.16 3.27 -6.98
C GLY A 439 -15.85 2.62 -6.52
N CYS A 440 -15.24 1.72 -7.30
CA CYS A 440 -13.91 1.18 -7.04
C CYS A 440 -12.95 1.59 -8.18
N LYS A 441 -11.82 2.23 -7.86
CA LYS A 441 -10.77 2.69 -8.80
C LYS A 441 -10.11 1.52 -9.52
N MET A 442 -9.99 0.40 -8.82
CA MET A 442 -9.31 -0.79 -9.32
C MET A 442 -10.31 -1.80 -9.86
N PRO A 443 -9.97 -2.54 -10.94
CA PRO A 443 -10.65 -3.79 -11.24
C PRO A 443 -10.55 -4.76 -10.05
N VAL A 444 -11.45 -5.74 -10.02
CA VAL A 444 -11.57 -6.70 -8.92
C VAL A 444 -11.57 -8.14 -9.43
N ILE A 445 -11.09 -9.04 -8.59
CA ILE A 445 -11.25 -10.49 -8.77
C ILE A 445 -12.44 -10.97 -7.95
N LEU A 446 -13.36 -11.67 -8.60
CA LEU A 446 -14.58 -12.21 -8.04
C LEU A 446 -14.63 -13.73 -8.23
N ARG A 447 -14.78 -14.49 -7.16
CA ARG A 447 -14.93 -15.94 -7.21
C ARG A 447 -16.41 -16.31 -7.22
N PRO A 448 -16.92 -17.05 -8.24
CA PRO A 448 -18.32 -17.48 -8.25
C PRO A 448 -18.67 -18.35 -7.03
N THR A 449 -19.73 -18.00 -6.28
CA THR A 449 -20.21 -18.72 -5.10
C THR A 449 -21.75 -18.83 -5.06
N GLY A 450 -22.27 -19.88 -5.70
CA GLY A 450 -23.72 -20.09 -5.84
C GLY A 450 -24.37 -18.93 -6.61
N PRO A 451 -25.41 -18.26 -6.08
CA PRO A 451 -26.06 -17.13 -6.76
C PRO A 451 -25.32 -15.78 -6.69
N GLY A 452 -24.09 -15.76 -6.16
CA GLY A 452 -23.31 -14.52 -6.00
C GLY A 452 -21.81 -14.78 -6.16
N PHE A 453 -21.01 -13.89 -5.59
CA PHE A 453 -19.56 -13.96 -5.66
C PHE A 453 -18.95 -13.79 -4.28
N SER A 454 -17.82 -14.44 -4.03
CA SER A 454 -16.89 -13.96 -3.01
C SER A 454 -15.96 -12.96 -3.68
N PHE A 455 -15.82 -11.79 -3.08
CA PHE A 455 -14.72 -10.88 -3.42
C PHE A 455 -13.41 -11.65 -3.17
N VAL A 456 -12.38 -11.46 -4.00
CA VAL A 456 -11.05 -12.05 -3.78
C VAL A 456 -10.04 -10.94 -3.48
N GLY A 457 -10.10 -9.82 -4.22
CA GLY A 457 -9.30 -8.63 -3.99
C GLY A 457 -9.28 -7.70 -5.19
N THR A 458 -8.63 -6.55 -5.06
CA THR A 458 -8.36 -5.64 -6.19
C THR A 458 -7.22 -6.18 -7.06
N THR A 459 -7.26 -5.90 -8.36
CA THR A 459 -6.26 -6.41 -9.32
C THR A 459 -5.80 -5.33 -10.29
N LEU A 460 -4.54 -5.42 -10.72
CA LEU A 460 -4.01 -4.64 -11.83
C LEU A 460 -4.27 -5.38 -13.13
N VAL A 461 -4.85 -4.71 -14.12
CA VAL A 461 -5.04 -5.23 -15.48
C VAL A 461 -4.80 -4.09 -16.46
N PRO A 462 -3.59 -3.96 -17.02
CA PRO A 462 -3.29 -2.90 -17.98
C PRO A 462 -4.27 -2.86 -19.15
N GLY A 463 -4.53 -1.65 -19.65
CA GLY A 463 -5.51 -1.39 -20.71
C GLY A 463 -6.98 -1.32 -20.26
N ILE A 464 -7.29 -1.53 -18.98
CA ILE A 464 -8.64 -1.28 -18.41
C ILE A 464 -8.63 -0.42 -17.14
N MET A 465 -7.45 0.13 -16.79
CA MET A 465 -7.22 0.86 -15.54
C MET A 465 -7.77 2.29 -15.53
N ARG A 466 -8.06 2.89 -16.68
CA ARG A 466 -8.51 4.28 -16.85
C ARG A 466 -9.96 4.37 -17.37
N GLY A 467 -10.74 3.31 -17.19
CA GLY A 467 -12.16 3.28 -17.55
C GLY A 467 -12.45 2.77 -18.97
N GLU A 468 -11.44 2.27 -19.68
CA GLU A 468 -11.52 1.82 -21.07
C GLU A 468 -12.51 0.65 -21.25
N ALA A 469 -12.70 -0.16 -20.20
CA ALA A 469 -13.61 -1.30 -20.22
C ALA A 469 -15.08 -0.95 -19.89
N VAL A 470 -15.36 0.29 -19.49
CA VAL A 470 -16.72 0.75 -19.19
C VAL A 470 -17.15 1.72 -20.31
N PRO A 471 -18.03 1.33 -21.23
CA PRO A 471 -18.50 2.23 -22.29
C PRO A 471 -19.23 3.44 -21.68
N ASP A 472 -19.23 4.59 -22.37
CA ASP A 472 -19.94 5.81 -21.96
C ASP A 472 -21.40 5.49 -21.59
N VAL A 473 -21.69 5.55 -20.29
CA VAL A 473 -22.92 5.05 -19.66
C VAL A 473 -24.04 6.09 -19.78
N GLU A 474 -24.30 6.59 -20.99
CA GLU A 474 -25.54 7.34 -21.25
C GLU A 474 -26.74 6.41 -21.52
N SER A 475 -26.50 5.11 -21.75
CA SER A 475 -27.54 4.15 -22.15
C SER A 475 -28.03 3.17 -21.07
N GLY A 476 -27.43 3.13 -19.87
CA GLY A 476 -27.93 2.30 -18.74
C GLY A 476 -27.75 0.77 -18.84
N ASP A 477 -27.30 0.23 -19.97
CA ASP A 477 -27.27 -1.24 -20.22
C ASP A 477 -26.01 -1.99 -19.73
N GLY A 478 -24.98 -1.28 -19.26
CA GLY A 478 -23.67 -1.89 -18.92
C GLY A 478 -23.50 -2.42 -17.49
N TRP A 479 -24.24 -1.88 -16.52
CA TRP A 479 -24.09 -2.21 -15.11
C TRP A 479 -25.13 -3.23 -14.65
N LYS A 480 -24.67 -4.29 -13.98
CA LYS A 480 -25.52 -5.33 -13.38
C LYS A 480 -25.37 -5.34 -11.87
N GLU A 481 -26.37 -5.88 -11.17
CA GLU A 481 -26.24 -6.12 -9.74
C GLU A 481 -25.25 -7.29 -9.51
N ILE A 482 -24.22 -7.02 -8.72
CA ILE A 482 -23.23 -7.98 -8.23
C ILE A 482 -23.47 -8.16 -6.74
N VAL A 483 -23.71 -9.40 -6.33
CA VAL A 483 -23.93 -9.77 -4.93
C VAL A 483 -22.67 -10.41 -4.37
N LEU A 484 -21.99 -9.70 -3.47
CA LEU A 484 -20.82 -10.17 -2.75
C LEU A 484 -21.24 -10.83 -1.43
N LYS A 485 -20.60 -11.94 -1.08
CA LYS A 485 -20.84 -12.73 0.14
C LYS A 485 -19.61 -12.79 1.03
#